data_AF-A0A920ALR0-F1
#
_entry.id   AF-A0A920ALR0-F1
#
_cell.length_a   1.000
_cell.length_b   1.000
_cell.length_c   1.000
_cell.angle_alpha   90.00
_cell.angle_beta   90.00
_cell.angle_gamma   90.00
#
_symmetry.space_group_name_H-M   'P 1'
#
loop_
_entity.id
_entity.type
_entity.pdbx_description
1 polymer ?
#
loop_
_entity_poly.entity_id
_entity_poly.type
_entity_poly.pdbx_seq_one_letter_code
_entity_poly.pdbx_strand_id
1 'polypeptide(L)' 'MKKKQKRSLASLILIREKLAHDLCNEIYMSKDEAYEIIDFAFQLSDKLPETYDQLKSEIKSYIIINMLSLVTKFH' A
#
# COMPACT_ATOMS: atom_id res chain seq x y z
N MET A 1 -0.51 -18.97 21.63
CA MET A 1 0.01 -17.73 20.99
C MET A 1 0.45 -17.90 19.52
N LYS A 2 1.05 -19.03 19.09
CA LYS A 2 1.49 -19.27 17.70
C LYS A 2 0.40 -19.22 16.60
N LYS A 3 -0.88 -19.46 16.92
CA LYS A 3 -1.99 -19.41 15.95
C LYS A 3 -2.42 -17.99 15.53
N LYS A 4 -2.25 -16.98 16.39
CA LYS A 4 -2.59 -15.56 16.07
C LYS A 4 -1.60 -14.95 15.07
N GLN A 5 -0.31 -15.23 15.22
CA GLN A 5 0.75 -14.77 14.31
C GLN A 5 0.68 -15.41 12.90
N LYS A 6 0.31 -16.70 12.80
CA LYS A 6 0.12 -17.33 11.48
C LYS A 6 -1.07 -16.77 10.71
N ARG A 7 -2.15 -16.37 11.42
CA ARG A 7 -3.29 -15.69 10.78
C ARG A 7 -2.89 -14.33 10.24
N SER A 8 -2.05 -13.56 10.93
CA SER A 8 -1.67 -12.22 10.49
C SER A 8 -0.86 -12.20 9.18
N LEU A 9 0.03 -13.16 8.97
CA LEU A 9 0.86 -13.19 7.75
C LEU A 9 0.03 -13.51 6.49
N ALA A 10 -0.87 -14.50 6.57
CA ALA A 10 -1.75 -14.83 5.45
C ALA A 10 -2.70 -13.67 5.10
N SER A 11 -3.21 -12.96 6.12
CA SER A 11 -4.01 -11.75 5.92
C SER A 11 -3.23 -10.65 5.22
N LEU A 12 -1.99 -10.40 5.63
CA LEU A 12 -1.12 -9.40 4.99
C LEU A 12 -0.83 -9.73 3.53
N ILE A 13 -0.59 -11.01 3.20
CA ILE A 13 -0.38 -11.44 1.81
C ILE A 13 -1.63 -11.19 0.97
N LEU A 14 -2.83 -11.53 1.48
CA LEU A 14 -4.08 -11.27 0.78
C LEU A 14 -4.36 -9.79 0.58
N ILE A 15 -4.07 -8.97 1.60
CA ILE A 15 -4.21 -7.51 1.52
C ILE A 15 -3.23 -6.95 0.49
N ARG A 16 -1.98 -7.41 0.49
CA ARG A 16 -0.95 -7.02 -0.47
C ARG A 16 -1.37 -7.30 -1.91
N GLU A 17 -1.82 -8.52 -2.19
CA GLU A 17 -2.30 -8.89 -3.53
C GLU A 17 -3.50 -8.05 -3.97
N LYS A 18 -4.47 -7.86 -3.07
CA LYS A 18 -5.67 -7.07 -3.39
C LYS A 18 -5.32 -5.60 -3.64
N LEU A 19 -4.44 -5.01 -2.84
CA LEU A 19 -3.96 -3.64 -3.05
C LEU A 19 -3.21 -3.50 -4.35
N ALA A 20 -2.32 -4.44 -4.68
CA ALA A 20 -1.58 -4.39 -5.93
C ALA A 20 -2.53 -4.42 -7.12
N HIS A 21 -3.54 -5.30 -7.08
CA HIS A 21 -4.58 -5.37 -8.11
C HIS A 21 -5.38 -4.07 -8.22
N ASP A 22 -5.82 -3.51 -7.08
CA ASP A 22 -6.56 -2.25 -7.05
C ASP A 22 -5.72 -1.08 -7.59
N LEU A 23 -4.44 -0.98 -7.25
CA LEU A 23 -3.55 0.07 -7.77
C LEU A 23 -3.32 -0.08 -9.28
N CYS A 24 -3.10 -1.31 -9.77
CA CYS A 24 -2.97 -1.55 -11.20
C CYS A 24 -4.22 -1.13 -11.98
N ASN A 25 -5.41 -1.41 -11.44
CA ASN A 25 -6.66 -1.10 -12.13
C ASN A 25 -7.04 0.38 -12.02
N GLU A 26 -6.83 1.00 -10.86
CA GLU A 26 -7.38 2.32 -10.56
C GLU A 26 -6.45 3.47 -10.98
N ILE A 27 -5.13 3.26 -10.93
CA ILE A 27 -4.13 4.28 -11.27
C ILE A 27 -3.13 3.82 -12.34
N TYR A 28 -3.42 2.71 -13.02
CA TYR A 28 -2.61 2.17 -14.14
C TYR A 28 -1.13 1.92 -13.78
N MET A 29 -0.86 1.62 -12.52
CA MET A 29 0.49 1.32 -12.02
C MET A 29 0.92 -0.09 -12.44
N SER A 30 2.21 -0.29 -12.73
CA SER A 30 2.70 -1.64 -12.98
C SER A 30 2.62 -2.50 -11.71
N LYS A 31 2.49 -3.81 -11.87
CA LYS A 31 2.33 -4.72 -10.74
C LYS A 31 3.55 -4.70 -9.80
N ASP A 32 4.74 -4.58 -10.38
CA ASP A 32 5.99 -4.56 -9.63
C ASP A 32 6.13 -3.27 -8.81
N GLU A 33 5.86 -2.10 -9.41
CA GLU A 33 5.83 -0.81 -8.69
C GLU A 33 4.79 -0.80 -7.57
N ALA A 34 3.61 -1.37 -7.82
CA ALA A 34 2.56 -1.46 -6.83
C ALA A 34 3.02 -2.26 -5.61
N TYR A 35 3.69 -3.39 -5.82
CA TYR A 35 4.25 -4.17 -4.72
C TYR A 35 5.32 -3.41 -3.94
N GLU A 36 6.24 -2.73 -4.62
CA GLU A 36 7.29 -1.95 -3.94
C GLU A 36 6.70 -0.87 -3.03
N ILE A 37 5.70 -0.14 -3.52
CA ILE A 37 5.03 0.91 -2.74
C ILE A 37 4.25 0.32 -1.56
N ILE A 38 3.53 -0.78 -1.76
CA ILE A 38 2.78 -1.45 -0.68
C ILE A 38 3.74 -1.96 0.40
N ASP A 39 4.83 -2.61 0.01
CA ASP A 39 5.81 -3.15 0.94
C ASP A 39 6.49 -2.01 1.72
N PHE A 40 6.80 -0.90 1.05
CA PHE A 40 7.30 0.31 1.70
C PHE A 40 6.29 0.91 2.68
N ALA A 41 5.02 1.02 2.29
CA ALA A 41 3.95 1.52 3.17
C ALA A 41 3.75 0.64 4.42
N PHE A 42 3.86 -0.69 4.26
CA PHE A 42 3.84 -1.62 5.38
C PHE A 42 5.04 -1.51 6.31
N GLN A 43 6.20 -1.10 5.81
CA GLN A 43 7.38 -0.83 6.65
C GLN A 43 7.27 0.48 7.43
N LEU A 44 6.63 1.50 6.86
CA LEU A 44 6.48 2.81 7.51
C LEU A 44 5.41 2.83 8.60
N SER A 45 4.41 1.94 8.53
CA SER A 45 3.29 1.99 9.45
C SER A 45 3.51 1.11 10.68
N ASP A 46 3.83 1.74 11.81
CA ASP A 46 3.81 1.09 13.14
C ASP A 46 2.39 0.65 13.56
N LYS A 47 1.37 1.15 12.87
CA LYS A 47 -0.04 0.83 13.12
C LYS A 47 -0.62 0.02 11.97
N LEU A 48 -1.24 -1.11 12.31
CA LEU A 48 -2.09 -1.80 11.35
C LEU A 48 -3.31 -0.90 11.07
N PRO A 49 -3.63 -0.63 9.80
CA PRO A 49 -4.82 0.13 9.44
C PRO A 49 -6.08 -0.60 9.93
N GLU A 50 -7.07 0.16 10.41
CA GLU A 50 -8.29 -0.43 10.96
C GLU A 50 -9.15 -1.09 9.87
N THR A 51 -9.05 -0.60 8.63
CA THR A 51 -9.80 -1.12 7.47
C THR A 51 -8.97 -1.14 6.18
N TYR A 52 -9.36 -2.01 5.24
CA TYR A 52 -8.74 -2.09 3.92
C TYR A 52 -8.86 -0.78 3.12
N ASP A 53 -10.02 -0.11 3.19
CA ASP A 53 -10.26 1.11 2.41
C ASP A 53 -9.45 2.29 2.93
N GLN A 54 -9.23 2.39 4.24
CA GLN A 54 -8.30 3.37 4.82
C GLN A 54 -6.89 3.13 4.31
N LEU A 55 -6.39 1.89 4.37
CA LEU A 55 -5.06 1.54 3.86
C LEU A 55 -4.90 1.89 2.39
N LYS A 56 -5.88 1.54 1.56
CA LYS A 56 -5.87 1.89 0.13
C LYS A 56 -5.84 3.40 -0.09
N SER A 57 -6.61 4.16 0.69
CA SER A 57 -6.67 5.62 0.62
C SER A 57 -5.35 6.27 1.04
N GLU A 58 -4.72 5.78 2.11
CA GLU A 58 -3.43 6.24 2.60
C GLU A 58 -2.31 6.02 1.57
N ILE A 59 -2.23 4.82 0.99
CA ILE A 59 -1.24 4.50 -0.05
C ILE A 59 -1.44 5.42 -1.27
N LYS A 60 -2.68 5.61 -1.73
CA LYS A 60 -2.96 6.53 -2.85
C LYS A 60 -2.58 7.97 -2.53
N SER A 61 -2.90 8.43 -1.32
CA SER A 61 -2.55 9.77 -0.87
C SER A 61 -1.04 9.96 -0.84
N TYR A 62 -0.29 8.96 -0.36
CA TYR A 62 1.18 8.95 -0.40
C TYR A 62 1.70 9.07 -1.83
N ILE A 63 1.17 8.30 -2.78
CA ILE A 63 1.55 8.38 -4.20
C ILE A 63 1.29 9.78 -4.75
N ILE A 64 0.08 10.32 -4.55
CA ILE A 64 -0.31 11.65 -5.05
C ILE A 64 0.59 12.74 -4.48
N ILE A 65 0.86 12.72 -3.17
CA ILE A 65 1.72 13.72 -2.50
C ILE A 65 3.14 13.66 -3.07
N ASN A 66 3.71 12.48 -3.26
CA ASN A 66 5.06 12.35 -3.81
C ASN A 66 5.13 12.80 -5.27
N MET A 67 4.13 12.45 -6.09
CA MET A 67 4.05 12.92 -7.48
C MET A 67 3.90 14.44 -7.55
N LEU A 68 3.02 15.02 -6.72
CA LEU A 68 2.85 16.48 -6.63
C LEU A 68 4.17 17.14 -6.21
N SER A 69 4.86 16.60 -5.19
CA SER A 69 6.14 17.13 -4.71
C SER A 69 7.24 17.06 -5.77
N LEU A 70 7.23 16.04 -6.63
CA LEU A 70 8.16 15.97 -7.76
C LEU A 70 7.88 17.10 -8.76
N VAL A 71 6.62 17.27 -9.16
CA VAL A 71 6.23 18.30 -10.14
C VAL A 71 6.52 19.71 -9.63
N THR A 72 6.28 19.99 -8.34
CA THR A 72 6.52 21.31 -7.75
C THR A 72 7.99 21.62 -7.48
N LYS A 73 8.86 20.61 -7.29
CA LYS A 73 10.31 20.82 -7.09
C LYS A 73 11.03 21.29 -8.35
N PHE A 74 10.50 21.02 -9.53
CA PHE A 74 11.10 21.40 -10.82
C PHE A 74 10.47 22.66 -11.42
N HIS A 75 9.69 23.41 -10.64
CA HIS A 75 9.22 24.77 -10.93
C HIS A 75 9.89 25.76 -9.95
#